data_AF-A0A536UUT4-F1
#
_entry.id   AF-A0A536UUT4-F1
#
_cell.length_a   1.000
_cell.length_b   1.000
_cell.length_c   1.000
_cell.angle_alpha   90.00
_cell.angle_beta   90.00
_cell.angle_gamma   90.00
#
_symmetry.space_group_name_H-M   'P 1'
#
loop_
_entity.id
_entity.type
_entity.pdbx_description
1 polymer ?
#
loop_
_entity_poly.entity_id
_entity_poly.type
_entity_poly.pdbx_seq_one_letter_code
_entity_poly.pdbx_strand_id
1 'polypeptide(L)'
;MEKLALVAQIQAYTGIGIGLMIGLGALGACIGVGIMCSRFLEGAARQPEMIPALQAKVFLLLGLIDASFIIGLGPEVNGCQTTLR
;
A
#
# COMPACT_ATOMS: atom_id res chain seq x y z
N MET A 1 23.61 -19.64 23.31
CA MET A 1 23.13 -18.32 23.78
C MET A 1 23.52 -17.20 22.80
N GLU A 2 24.76 -17.13 22.32
CA GLU A 2 25.20 -16.07 21.37
C GLU A 2 24.48 -16.08 20.01
N LYS A 3 24.18 -17.25 19.46
CA LYS A 3 23.44 -17.39 18.20
C LYS A 3 22.02 -16.81 18.25
N LEU A 4 21.39 -16.82 19.43
CA LEU A 4 20.01 -16.33 19.60
C LEU A 4 19.98 -14.79 19.59
N ALA A 5 21.00 -14.15 20.17
CA ALA A 5 21.15 -12.69 20.14
C ALA A 5 21.40 -12.17 18.72
N LEU A 6 22.17 -12.90 17.91
CA LEU A 6 22.41 -12.58 16.50
C LEU A 6 21.12 -12.61 15.66
N VAL A 7 20.26 -13.62 15.84
CA VAL A 7 18.99 -13.72 15.11
C VAL A 7 18.03 -12.59 15.52
N ALA A 8 17.97 -12.25 16.81
CA ALA A 8 17.13 -11.15 17.31
C ALA A 8 17.58 -9.78 16.74
N GLN A 9 18.89 -9.54 16.64
CA GLN A 9 19.43 -8.32 16.03
C GLN A 9 19.05 -8.23 14.54
N ILE A 10 19.18 -9.33 13.79
CA ILE A 10 18.82 -9.36 12.36
C ILE A 10 17.32 -9.07 12.15
N GLN A 11 16.43 -9.64 12.98
CA GLN A 11 14.99 -9.35 12.96
C GLN A 11 14.67 -7.87 13.24
N ALA A 12 15.37 -7.25 14.19
CA ALA A 12 15.16 -5.85 14.52
C ALA A 12 15.51 -4.92 13.34
N TYR A 13 16.66 -5.13 12.70
CA TYR A 13 17.08 -4.33 11.55
C TYR A 13 16.20 -4.56 10.31
N THR A 14 15.76 -5.80 10.06
CA THR A 14 14.83 -6.09 8.95
C THR A 14 13.45 -5.50 9.20
N GLY A 15 12.92 -5.53 10.43
CA GLY A 15 11.63 -4.92 10.77
C GLY A 15 11.62 -3.40 10.53
N ILE A 16 12.69 -2.70 10.88
CA ILE A 16 12.82 -1.25 10.65
C ILE A 16 12.94 -0.95 9.14
N GLY A 17 13.75 -1.73 8.41
CA GLY A 17 13.92 -1.56 6.96
C GLY A 17 12.61 -1.74 6.18
N ILE A 18 11.85 -2.78 6.52
CA ILE A 18 10.54 -3.06 5.93
C ILE A 18 9.54 -1.94 6.29
N GLY A 19 9.49 -1.51 7.55
CA GLY A 19 8.59 -0.43 7.98
C GLY A 19 8.82 0.89 7.22
N LEU A 20 10.07 1.22 6.92
CA LEU A 20 10.42 2.42 6.15
C LEU A 20 10.01 2.30 4.67
N MET A 21 10.25 1.13 4.05
CA MET A 21 9.87 0.87 2.65
C MET A 21 8.36 0.93 2.46
N ILE A 22 7.60 0.32 3.38
CA ILE A 22 6.13 0.35 3.36
C ILE A 22 5.61 1.76 3.57
N GLY A 23 6.14 2.50 4.56
CA GLY A 23 5.71 3.86 4.86
C GLY A 23 5.88 4.82 3.69
N LEU A 24 7.02 4.75 2.99
CA LEU A 24 7.30 5.55 1.80
C LEU A 24 6.41 5.16 0.60
N GLY A 25 6.15 3.86 0.41
CA GLY A 25 5.24 3.36 -0.62
C GLY A 25 3.78 3.77 -0.40
N ALA A 26 3.31 3.70 0.85
CA ALA A 26 1.96 4.09 1.23
C ALA A 26 1.69 5.58 0.97
N LEU A 27 2.66 6.45 1.26
CA LEU A 27 2.56 7.88 0.99
C LEU A 27 2.37 8.18 -0.50
N GLY A 28 3.09 7.47 -1.38
CA GLY A 28 2.91 7.58 -2.83
C GLY A 28 1.52 7.18 -3.30
N ALA A 29 0.98 6.09 -2.77
CA ALA A 29 -0.38 5.62 -3.08
C ALA A 29 -1.45 6.62 -2.63
N CYS A 30 -1.36 7.16 -1.41
CA CYS A 30 -2.31 8.14 -0.90
C CYS A 30 -2.34 9.43 -1.72
N ILE A 31 -1.17 9.93 -2.15
CA ILE A 31 -1.08 11.12 -3.01
C ILE A 31 -1.71 10.84 -4.39
N GLY A 32 -1.41 9.68 -4.98
CA GLY A 32 -1.96 9.28 -6.28
C GLY A 32 -3.49 9.19 -6.28
N VAL A 33 -4.07 8.52 -5.28
CA VAL A 33 -5.53 8.39 -5.13
C VAL A 33 -6.18 9.76 -4.86
N GLY A 34 -5.56 10.61 -4.04
CA GLY A 34 -6.10 11.94 -3.72
C GLY A 34 -6.23 12.85 -4.95
N ILE A 35 -5.22 12.87 -5.82
CA ILE A 35 -5.26 13.65 -7.07
C ILE A 35 -6.32 13.09 -8.02
N MET A 36 -6.43 11.77 -8.13
CA MET A 36 -7.46 11.08 -8.92
C MET A 36 -8.88 11.43 -8.47
N CYS A 37 -9.14 11.37 -7.16
CA CYS A 37 -10.44 11.73 -6.57
C CYS A 37 -10.81 13.20 -6.80
N SER A 38 -9.83 14.11 -6.73
CA SER A 38 -10.06 15.54 -6.96
C SER A 38 -10.57 15.83 -8.38
N ARG A 39 -9.97 15.18 -9.39
CA ARG A 39 -10.40 15.29 -10.79
C ARG A 39 -11.72 14.57 -11.07
N PHE A 40 -11.99 13.46 -10.38
CA PHE A 40 -13.29 12.80 -10.42
C PHE A 40 -14.41 13.70 -9.89
N LEU A 41 -14.17 14.41 -8.79
CA LEU A 41 -15.15 15.32 -8.19
C LEU A 41 -15.49 16.51 -9.12
N GLU A 42 -14.49 17.09 -9.78
CA GLU A 42 -14.69 18.15 -10.79
C GLU A 42 -15.43 17.63 -12.04
N GLY A 43 -15.14 16.40 -12.48
CA GLY A 43 -15.82 15.75 -13.60
C GLY A 43 -17.29 15.44 -13.29
N ALA A 44 -17.57 14.95 -12.09
CA ALA A 44 -18.91 14.70 -11.59
C ALA A 44 -19.73 16.00 -11.45
N ALA A 45 -19.09 17.11 -11.07
CA ALA A 45 -19.73 18.41 -10.95
C ALA A 45 -20.10 19.05 -12.31
N ARG A 46 -19.29 18.83 -13.36
CA ARG A 46 -19.55 19.40 -14.70
C ARG A 46 -20.48 18.57 -15.57
N GLN A 47 -20.47 17.24 -15.44
CA GLN A 47 -21.29 16.35 -16.26
C GLN A 47 -21.81 15.17 -15.43
N PRO A 48 -22.98 15.32 -14.78
CA PRO A 48 -23.54 14.27 -13.94
C PRO A 48 -23.92 13.01 -14.72
N GLU A 49 -24.13 13.13 -16.03
CA GLU A 49 -24.49 12.02 -16.92
C GLU A 49 -23.33 11.03 -17.17
N MET A 50 -22.08 11.46 -17.01
CA MET A 50 -20.89 10.60 -17.18
C MET A 50 -20.36 10.00 -15.87
N ILE A 51 -20.99 10.29 -14.72
CA ILE A 51 -20.62 9.74 -13.41
C ILE A 51 -20.44 8.21 -13.42
N PRO A 52 -21.36 7.38 -13.96
CA PRO A 52 -21.19 5.93 -13.92
C PRO A 52 -19.96 5.43 -14.71
N ALA A 53 -19.63 6.07 -15.82
CA ALA A 53 -18.43 5.74 -16.61
C ALA A 53 -17.14 6.20 -15.91
N LEU A 54 -17.17 7.35 -15.21
CA LEU A 54 -16.04 7.87 -14.46
C LEU A 54 -15.81 7.08 -13.16
N GLN A 55 -16.88 6.64 -12.49
CA GLN A 55 -16.83 5.85 -11.26
C GLN A 55 -16.27 4.45 -11.50
N ALA A 56 -16.62 3.82 -12.63
CA ALA A 56 -16.05 2.53 -13.02
C ALA A 56 -14.52 2.61 -13.24
N LYS A 57 -14.03 3.71 -13.83
CA LYS A 57 -12.59 3.94 -14.02
C LYS A 57 -11.85 4.19 -12.70
N VAL A 58 -12.46 4.95 -11.79
CA VAL A 58 -11.90 5.18 -10.45
C VAL A 58 -11.87 3.90 -9.63
N PHE A 59 -12.93 3.08 -9.65
CA PHE A 59 -12.95 1.80 -8.94
C PHE A 59 -11.92 0.79 -9.48
N LEU A 60 -11.75 0.72 -10.81
CA LEU A 60 -10.72 -0.13 -11.42
C LEU A 60 -9.30 0.32 -11.01
N LEU A 61 -9.03 1.63 -11.04
CA LEU A 61 -7.73 2.17 -10.66
C LEU A 61 -7.45 2.02 -9.16
N LEU A 62 -8.47 2.25 -8.31
CA LEU A 62 -8.37 2.06 -6.87
C LEU A 62 -8.13 0.57 -6.53
N GLY A 63 -8.87 -0.34 -7.17
CA GLY A 63 -8.67 -1.78 -7.01
C GLY A 63 -7.30 -2.26 -7.50
N LEU A 64 -6.75 -1.66 -8.56
CA LEU A 64 -5.39 -1.95 -9.03
C LEU A 64 -4.32 -1.48 -8.03
N ILE A 65 -4.52 -0.31 -7.41
CA ILE A 65 -3.64 0.23 -6.37
C ILE A 65 -3.67 -0.67 -5.13
N ASP A 66 -4.86 -1.07 -4.65
CA ASP A 66 -4.98 -1.94 -3.49
C ASP A 66 -4.41 -3.35 -3.75
N ALA A 67 -4.63 -3.92 -4.95
CA ALA A 67 -4.09 -5.23 -5.31
C ALA A 67 -2.57 -5.24 -5.37
N SER A 68 -1.96 -4.22 -5.97
CA SER A 68 -0.50 -4.08 -6.04
C SER A 68 0.12 -3.83 -4.66
N PHE A 69 -0.58 -3.09 -3.79
CA PHE A 69 -0.17 -2.90 -2.39
C PHE A 69 -0.21 -4.21 -1.59
N ILE A 70 -1.28 -5.00 -1.71
CA ILE A 70 -1.39 -6.30 -1.02
C ILE A 70 -0.31 -7.29 -1.49
N ILE A 71 0.03 -7.31 -2.79
CA ILE A 71 1.09 -8.18 -3.31
C ILE A 71 2.47 -7.76 -2.78
N GLY A 72 2.72 -6.44 -2.64
CA GLY A 72 3.98 -5.92 -2.12
C GLY A 72 4.12 -6.00 -0.60
N LEU A 73 3.02 -6.16 0.15
CA LEU A 73 3.04 -6.28 1.62
C LEU A 73 2.87 -7.72 2.12
N GLY A 74 2.12 -8.55 1.40
CA GLY A 74 1.77 -9.91 1.82
C GLY A 74 2.97 -10.81 2.17
N PRO A 75 4.08 -10.81 1.40
CA PRO A 75 5.25 -11.61 1.71
C PRO A 75 5.98 -11.13 2.97
N GLU A 76 6.19 -9.82 3.09
CA GLU A 76 6.96 -9.19 4.17
C GLU A 76 6.32 -9.37 5.56
N VAL A 77 4.99 -9.37 5.67
CA VAL A 77 4.30 -9.56 6.96
C VAL A 77 4.42 -11.01 7.48
N ASN A 78 4.50 -12.00 6.58
CA ASN A 78 4.65 -13.41 6.96
C ASN A 78 6.09 -13.81 7.36
N GLY A 79 7.09 -13.16 6.76
CA GLY A 79 8.50 -13.43 7.05
C GLY A 79 8.91 -13.04 8.47
N CYS A 80 8.37 -11.92 8.99
CA CYS A 80 8.65 -11.47 10.35
C CYS A 80 8.00 -12.37 11.43
N GLN A 81 6.81 -12.93 11.15
CA GLN A 81 6.08 -13.79 12.11
C GLN A 81 6.63 -15.22 12.20
N THR A 82 7.17 -15.78 11.11
CA THR A 82 7.57 -17.20 11.07
C THR A 82 8.84 -17.50 11.90
N THR A 83 9.68 -16.50 12.18
CA THR A 83 10.89 -16.65 13.02
C THR A 83 10.63 -16.39 14.51
N LEU A 84 9.43 -15.93 14.88
CA LEU A 84 9.02 -15.66 16.28
C LEU A 84 8.21 -16.81 16.92
N ARG A 85 7.99 -17.92 16.21
CA ARG A 85 7.48 -19.20 16.72
C ARG A 85 8.59 -20.25 16.72
#